data_AF-A0A920DQ96-F1
#
_entry.id   AF-A0A920DQ96-F1
#
_cell.length_a   1.000
_cell.length_b   1.000
_cell.length_c   1.000
_cell.angle_alpha   90.00
_cell.angle_beta   90.00
_cell.angle_gamma   90.00
#
_symmetry.space_group_name_H-M   'P 1'
#
loop_
_entity.id
_entity.type
_entity.pdbx_description
1 polymer ?
#
loop_
_entity_poly.entity_id
_entity_poly.type
_entity_poly.pdbx_seq_one_letter_code
_entity_poly.pdbx_strand_id
1 'polypeptide(L)'
;MKHLENLNLMDNTYIIFTSDHGLSVGQHGLLGKQSLYEHSIRVPMILYGPDIEANSIYNQDIYLQDIFPTTLDLANIKIPDNIDFKSFKDVVINKKKSKNT
;
A
#
# COMPACT_ATOMS: atom_id res chain seq x y z
N MET A 1 2.50 0.75 17.50
CA MET A 1 1.67 -0.39 17.93
C MET A 1 1.27 -0.31 19.41
N LYS A 2 2.21 -0.28 20.37
CA LYS A 2 1.92 -0.19 21.82
C LYS A 2 0.76 0.72 22.26
N HIS A 3 0.65 1.93 21.69
CA HIS A 3 -0.45 2.83 22.06
C HIS A 3 -1.83 2.31 21.60
N LEU A 4 -1.92 1.72 20.40
CA LEU A 4 -3.14 1.09 19.89
C LEU A 4 -3.48 -0.18 20.69
N GLU A 5 -2.47 -0.96 21.08
CA GLU A 5 -2.63 -2.12 21.98
C GLU A 5 -3.21 -1.70 23.33
N ASN A 6 -2.65 -0.65 23.96
CA ASN A 6 -3.14 -0.14 25.25
C ASN A 6 -4.59 0.37 25.19
N LEU A 7 -5.04 0.81 24.02
CA LEU A 7 -6.41 1.26 23.78
C LEU A 7 -7.34 0.14 23.30
N ASN A 8 -6.84 -1.10 23.17
CA ASN A 8 -7.57 -2.24 22.58
C ASN A 8 -8.12 -1.96 21.17
N LEU A 9 -7.39 -1.16 20.37
CA LEU A 9 -7.80 -0.79 19.01
C LEU A 9 -7.12 -1.63 17.93
N MET A 10 -6.14 -2.47 18.30
CA MET A 10 -5.29 -3.16 17.34
C MET A 10 -6.08 -4.08 16.40
N ASP A 11 -7.07 -4.81 16.92
CA ASP A 11 -7.89 -5.76 16.15
C ASP A 11 -8.91 -5.09 15.22
N ASN A 12 -9.05 -3.76 15.27
CA ASN A 12 -9.97 -2.99 14.44
C ASN A 12 -9.27 -1.79 13.78
N THR A 13 -7.95 -1.89 13.56
CA THR A 13 -7.17 -0.82 12.93
C THR A 13 -6.42 -1.34 11.73
N TYR A 14 -6.70 -0.76 10.56
CA TYR A 14 -5.84 -0.88 9.39
C TYR A 14 -4.67 0.11 9.50
N ILE A 15 -3.46 -0.37 9.22
CA ILE A 15 -2.22 0.41 9.24
C ILE A 15 -1.55 0.24 7.88
N ILE A 16 -1.36 1.36 7.19
CA ILE A 16 -0.65 1.45 5.91
C ILE A 16 0.62 2.24 6.17
N PHE A 17 1.77 1.61 5.97
CA PHE A 17 3.08 2.25 6.12
C PHE A 17 3.80 2.29 4.78
N THR A 18 4.22 3.49 4.38
CA THR A 18 4.83 3.75 3.07
C THR A 18 5.72 5.00 3.08
N SER A 19 6.25 5.37 1.92
CA SER A 19 6.98 6.61 1.65
C SER A 19 6.32 7.35 0.49
N ASP A 20 6.52 8.66 0.38
CA ASP A 20 6.03 9.45 -0.77
C ASP A 20 6.91 9.26 -2.02
N HIS A 21 8.20 8.98 -1.82
CA HIS A 21 9.16 8.66 -2.87
C HIS A 21 10.40 7.95 -2.30
N GLY A 22 11.28 7.50 -3.19
CA GLY A 22 12.62 7.00 -2.86
C GLY A 22 13.69 8.10 -2.89
N LEU A 23 14.96 7.69 -2.91
CA LEU A 23 16.12 8.60 -2.91
C LEU A 23 17.31 7.94 -3.62
N SER A 24 17.94 8.66 -4.55
CA SER A 24 18.98 8.12 -5.42
C SER A 24 20.32 7.88 -4.71
N VAL A 25 20.68 8.65 -3.68
CA VAL A 25 21.92 8.48 -2.87
C VAL A 25 23.18 8.09 -3.68
N GLY A 26 23.38 8.70 -4.84
CA GLY A 26 24.54 8.46 -5.73
C GLY A 26 24.34 7.34 -6.76
N GLN A 27 23.24 6.60 -6.71
CA GLN A 27 22.88 5.60 -7.72
C GLN A 27 22.67 6.27 -9.09
N HIS A 28 23.19 5.62 -10.13
CA HIS A 28 23.23 6.17 -11.50
C HIS A 28 23.86 7.57 -11.60
N GLY A 29 24.74 7.94 -10.65
CA GLY A 29 25.35 9.29 -10.60
C GLY A 29 24.38 10.39 -10.17
N LEU A 30 23.18 10.04 -9.69
CA LEU A 30 22.14 10.97 -9.31
C LEU A 30 22.06 11.15 -7.80
N LEU A 31 21.71 12.37 -7.40
CA LEU A 31 21.36 12.74 -6.03
C LEU A 31 19.92 13.25 -6.00
N GLY A 32 19.25 13.08 -4.87
CA GLY A 32 17.84 13.47 -4.74
C GLY A 32 16.88 12.44 -5.33
N LYS A 33 15.70 12.90 -5.72
CA LYS A 33 14.52 12.07 -6.00
C LYS A 33 13.93 12.27 -7.40
N GLN A 34 14.47 13.24 -8.15
CA GLN A 34 13.96 13.66 -9.45
C GLN A 34 14.48 12.76 -10.56
N SER A 35 14.16 11.46 -10.49
CA SER A 35 14.50 10.49 -11.53
C SER A 35 13.45 9.39 -11.64
N LEU A 36 13.38 8.77 -12.82
CA LEU A 36 12.44 7.70 -13.13
C LEU A 36 13.00 6.29 -12.81
N TYR A 37 14.15 6.24 -12.13
CA TYR A 37 14.73 4.97 -11.71
C TYR A 37 13.98 4.40 -10.51
N GLU A 38 13.99 3.06 -10.41
CA GLU A 38 13.33 2.28 -9.36
C GLU A 38 13.57 2.84 -7.96
N HIS A 39 14.83 3.19 -7.64
CA HIS A 39 15.21 3.72 -6.33
C HIS A 39 14.59 5.08 -5.97
N SER A 40 14.01 5.78 -6.94
CA SER A 40 13.32 7.07 -6.75
C SER A 40 11.80 6.90 -6.76
N ILE A 41 11.27 5.99 -7.57
CA ILE A 41 9.81 5.83 -7.77
C ILE A 41 9.19 4.70 -6.95
N ARG A 42 9.96 3.64 -6.63
CA ARG A 42 9.44 2.49 -5.88
C ARG A 42 9.65 2.70 -4.39
N VAL A 43 8.54 2.70 -3.67
CA VAL A 43 8.48 2.90 -2.22
C VAL A 43 8.05 1.61 -1.51
N PRO A 44 8.40 1.44 -0.21
CA PRO A 44 7.83 0.34 0.57
C PRO A 44 6.32 0.49 0.69
N MET A 45 5.59 -0.62 0.63
CA MET A 45 4.17 -0.68 0.95
C MET A 45 3.96 -1.82 1.94
N ILE A 46 3.65 -1.48 3.20
CA ILE A 46 3.43 -2.44 4.27
C ILE A 46 2.02 -2.24 4.81
N LEU A 47 1.27 -3.33 4.87
CA LEU A 47 -0.11 -3.35 5.34
C LEU A 47 -0.23 -4.24 6.58
N TYR A 48 -1.00 -3.78 7.55
CA TYR A 48 -1.42 -4.53 8.72
C TYR A 48 -2.89 -4.22 8.99
N GLY A 49 -3.66 -5.20 9.46
CA GLY A 49 -5.03 -4.98 9.89
C GLY A 49 -5.89 -6.23 9.80
N PRO A 50 -7.20 -6.07 10.07
CA PRO A 50 -8.16 -7.17 9.99
C PRO A 50 -8.15 -7.85 8.62
N ASP A 51 -8.22 -9.18 8.62
CA ASP A 51 -8.29 -10.04 7.42
C ASP A 51 -7.09 -9.97 6.46
N ILE A 52 -6.04 -9.21 6.79
CA ILE A 52 -4.79 -9.21 6.03
C ILE A 52 -3.91 -10.36 6.50
N GLU A 53 -3.53 -11.24 5.58
CA GLU A 53 -2.70 -12.41 5.89
C GLU A 53 -1.28 -11.99 6.34
N ALA A 54 -0.94 -12.31 7.59
CA ALA A 54 0.39 -12.05 8.13
C ALA A 54 1.49 -12.79 7.36
N ASN A 55 2.70 -12.20 7.31
CA ASN A 55 3.87 -12.76 6.63
C ASN A 55 3.67 -13.06 5.12
N SER A 56 2.77 -12.34 4.47
CA SER A 56 2.52 -12.46 3.03
C SER A 56 3.30 -11.41 2.23
N ILE A 57 3.70 -11.77 1.02
CA ILE A 57 4.33 -10.89 0.05
C ILE A 57 3.50 -10.89 -1.23
N TYR A 58 3.15 -9.71 -1.72
CA TYR A 58 2.38 -9.51 -2.93
C TYR A 58 3.26 -8.84 -3.99
N ASN A 59 3.30 -9.42 -5.19
CA ASN A 59 4.08 -8.90 -6.33
C ASN A 59 3.21 -8.14 -7.33
N GLN A 60 2.03 -7.68 -6.91
CA GLN A 60 1.12 -6.92 -7.77
C GLN A 60 1.64 -5.49 -7.90
N ASP A 61 1.72 -4.99 -9.14
CA ASP A 61 2.04 -3.60 -9.38
C ASP A 61 0.88 -2.71 -8.91
N ILE A 62 1.23 -1.70 -8.12
CA ILE A 62 0.31 -0.70 -7.57
C ILE A 62 0.96 0.67 -7.63
N TYR A 63 0.12 1.70 -7.59
CA TYR A 63 0.52 3.09 -7.41
C TYR A 63 0.33 3.53 -5.97
N LEU A 64 1.11 4.51 -5.52
CA LEU A 64 0.92 5.11 -4.19
C LEU A 64 -0.50 5.69 -4.04
N GLN A 65 -1.06 6.20 -5.13
CA GLN A 65 -2.40 6.78 -5.18
C GLN A 65 -3.52 5.74 -5.03
N ASP A 66 -3.24 4.44 -5.24
CA ASP A 66 -4.21 3.37 -4.99
C ASP A 66 -4.57 3.24 -3.49
N ILE A 67 -3.79 3.86 -2.59
CA ILE A 67 -4.12 3.96 -1.17
C ILE A 67 -5.50 4.62 -0.98
N PHE A 68 -5.80 5.69 -1.71
CA PHE A 68 -7.06 6.42 -1.54
C PHE A 68 -8.31 5.56 -1.78
N PRO A 69 -8.51 4.96 -2.97
CA PRO A 69 -9.65 4.08 -3.21
C PRO A 69 -9.62 2.85 -2.31
N THR A 70 -8.44 2.32 -1.94
CA THR A 70 -8.32 1.19 -1.00
C THR A 70 -8.83 1.55 0.40
N THR A 71 -8.51 2.74 0.92
CA THR A 71 -9.00 3.18 2.23
C THR A 71 -10.52 3.36 2.23
N LEU A 72 -11.10 3.91 1.16
CA LEU A 72 -12.56 4.02 1.03
C LEU A 72 -13.22 2.64 1.02
N ASP A 73 -12.68 1.71 0.23
CA ASP A 73 -13.20 0.35 0.12
C ASP A 73 -13.09 -0.42 1.45
N LEU A 74 -11.96 -0.30 2.17
CA LEU A 74 -11.79 -0.87 3.53
C LEU A 74 -12.83 -0.30 4.52
N ALA A 75 -13.18 0.98 4.39
CA ALA A 75 -14.21 1.62 5.20
C ALA A 75 -15.65 1.35 4.71
N ASN A 76 -15.84 0.55 3.67
CA ASN A 76 -17.13 0.32 3.00
C ASN A 76 -17.80 1.61 2.49
N ILE A 77 -17.00 2.57 2.05
CA ILE A 77 -17.44 3.83 1.44
C ILE A 77 -17.37 3.69 -0.08
N LYS A 78 -18.42 4.15 -0.79
CA LYS A 78 -18.43 4.16 -2.26
C LYS A 78 -17.26 4.99 -2.80
N ILE A 79 -16.43 4.39 -3.65
CA ILE A 79 -15.38 5.10 -4.38
C ILE A 79 -16.04 6.02 -5.43
N PRO A 80 -15.69 7.32 -5.49
CA PRO A 80 -16.20 8.23 -6.51
C PRO A 80 -15.81 7.80 -7.93
N ASP A 81 -16.69 8.03 -8.90
CA ASP A 81 -16.52 7.57 -10.29
C ASP A 81 -15.40 8.33 -11.04
N ASN A 82 -14.89 9.43 -10.49
CA ASN A 82 -13.82 10.25 -11.08
C ASN A 82 -12.41 9.88 -10.56
N ILE A 83 -12.25 8.71 -9.95
CA ILE A 83 -10.97 8.22 -9.46
C ILE A 83 -10.44 7.17 -10.44
N ASP A 84 -9.30 7.45 -11.08
CA ASP A 84 -8.67 6.54 -12.04
C ASP A 84 -7.92 5.37 -11.37
N PHE A 85 -7.52 5.57 -10.11
CA PHE A 85 -6.79 4.59 -9.29
C PHE A 85 -7.71 3.50 -8.74
N LYS A 86 -7.15 2.33 -8.44
CA LYS A 86 -7.94 1.13 -8.11
C LYS A 86 -7.66 0.67 -6.70
N SER A 87 -8.73 0.28 -5.98
CA SER A 87 -8.56 -0.41 -4.71
C SER A 87 -7.81 -1.72 -4.92
N PHE A 88 -6.79 -1.97 -4.10
CA PHE A 88 -6.10 -3.27 -4.04
C PHE A 88 -6.59 -4.11 -2.84
N LYS A 89 -7.66 -3.72 -2.15
CA LYS A 89 -8.25 -4.48 -1.03
C LYS A 89 -8.44 -5.95 -1.37
N ASP A 90 -8.98 -6.23 -2.55
CA ASP A 90 -9.21 -7.59 -3.02
C ASP A 90 -7.91 -8.38 -3.16
N VAL A 91 -6.76 -7.75 -3.46
CA VAL A 91 -5.48 -8.45 -3.53
C VAL A 91 -5.03 -8.96 -2.15
N VAL A 92 -5.32 -8.19 -1.10
CA VAL A 92 -4.75 -8.40 0.25
C VAL A 92 -5.69 -9.05 1.26
N ILE A 93 -7.01 -8.97 1.04
CA ILE A 93 -8.04 -9.59 1.89
C ILE A 93 -8.67 -10.82 1.21
N ASN A 94 -8.85 -10.78 -0.12
CA ASN A 94 -9.52 -11.87 -0.85
C ASN A 94 -8.51 -12.62 -1.73
N LYS A 95 -8.17 -13.87 -1.40
CA LYS A 95 -7.46 -14.75 -2.35
C LYS A 95 -8.35 -15.12 -3.55
N LYS A 96 -8.66 -14.20 -4.45
CA LYS A 96 -8.79 -14.57 -5.87
C LYS A 96 -7.37 -14.78 -6.35
N LYS A 97 -6.95 -16.05 -6.44
CA LYS A 97 -5.72 -16.45 -7.13
C LYS A 97 -5.62 -15.64 -8.42
N SER A 98 -4.69 -14.69 -8.48
CA SER A 98 -4.34 -14.05 -9.73
C SER A 98 -3.95 -15.17 -10.69
N LYS A 99 -4.68 -15.28 -11.80
CA LYS A 99 -4.27 -16.12 -12.91
C LYS A 99 -3.04 -15.42 -13.48
N ASN A 100 -1.86 -15.96 -13.18
CA ASN A 100 -0.64 -15.62 -13.90
C ASN A 100 -0.92 -15.83 -15.40
N THR A 101 -0.91 -14.74 -16.16
CA THR A 101 -0.68 -14.72 -17.62
C THR A 101 0.62 -13.99 -17.85
#